data_AF-A0A7Y5L609-F1
#
_entry.id   AF-A0A7Y5L609-F1
#
_cell.length_a   1.000
_cell.length_b   1.000
_cell.length_c   1.000
_cell.angle_alpha   90.00
_cell.angle_beta   90.00
_cell.angle_gamma   90.00
#
_symmetry.space_group_name_H-M   'P 1'
#
loop_
_entity.id
_entity.type
_entity.pdbx_description
1 polymer ?
#
loop_
_entity_poly.entity_id
_entity_poly.type
_entity_poly.pdbx_seq_one_letter_code
_entity_poly.pdbx_strand_id
1 'polypeptide(L)'
;MMSCRLKFILRNVSVLSVLSLAMAGCGLVEPGDSALKTNQAPDTEITSGPKQNTLNSYFVRVAWKGVDPDGIITGYQLTVDGVQVNTTKTDSTFSFSAANQDEVHTIAVAAVDNQGEVDQTPASLSFTATNAEPNTSISIEGNPAPGATFGKGGVFTIVAEDADNGPEFSYRFKIDDTGAWSDWLTNGEIEFSLTSTFGLLPEGSHKFIAQVRDAGFAVDPTPAEFPFVVSTAVKPAVSLTRQFNNQPFYEDNSVFSFPTGNTANFAWSVSFNYAGAKSAGSRYRIDGGAWTEYSTSVESLELANITPGAHTFEVQYRDVGGVESDVLKFEYEVVAATFNAGVLVVDDGNGQLAGRPPATGDANVDNFYSQVLTAVGARFALWDVLTQGAPTPKKGFGNYSTVIWQSDEATSVTLPRQLQLLGDYLTVGGNLWVAGWRSVNQIAGTTPVANFDPSQPNAAATFAFVWNYLKVASTRQTPGNVFEFAGATGASGYPNINVDATKNPIPNRAGLSPIDVFTVRAGVAGAEAVYTFNAATSAPDFQGAPVGIKYSGSDFNTFTMGFPFYHLNSADAEAAARKILQDFGEL
;
A
#
# COMPACT_ATOMS: atom_id res chain seq x y z
N MET A 1 24.41 18.70 7.25
CA MET A 1 24.83 17.90 6.08
C MET A 1 23.65 17.81 5.13
N MET A 2 23.83 18.20 3.87
CA MET A 2 23.05 17.88 2.64
C MET A 2 21.51 18.01 2.69
N SER A 3 20.77 18.48 1.69
CA SER A 3 21.01 19.11 0.40
C SER A 3 19.60 19.31 -0.18
N CYS A 4 19.24 20.49 -0.69
CA CYS A 4 18.28 20.54 -1.79
C CYS A 4 18.62 21.70 -2.73
N ARG A 5 18.71 21.36 -4.01
CA ARG A 5 19.21 22.18 -5.12
C ARG A 5 18.06 22.97 -5.72
N LEU A 6 18.28 24.24 -6.08
CA LEU A 6 17.53 24.90 -7.14
C LEU A 6 18.47 25.19 -8.32
N LYS A 7 18.10 24.66 -9.48
CA LYS A 7 18.82 24.73 -10.76
C LYS A 7 18.66 26.14 -11.36
N PHE A 8 19.76 26.82 -11.68
CA PHE A 8 19.78 27.82 -12.75
C PHE A 8 20.42 27.19 -13.99
N ILE A 9 19.67 27.17 -15.08
CA ILE A 9 20.17 26.80 -16.42
C ILE A 9 20.75 28.08 -17.03
N LEU A 10 22.08 28.19 -17.05
CA LEU A 10 22.83 29.18 -17.83
C LEU A 10 23.35 28.48 -19.09
N ARG A 11 22.97 28.99 -20.25
CA ARG A 11 23.38 28.49 -21.56
C ARG A 11 24.62 29.28 -22.00
N ASN A 12 25.80 28.70 -21.81
CA ASN A 12 27.08 29.25 -22.28
C ASN A 12 27.21 29.12 -23.81
N VAL A 13 27.65 30.18 -24.47
CA VAL A 13 28.38 30.11 -25.74
C VAL A 13 29.76 30.70 -25.50
N SER A 14 30.77 29.83 -25.54
CA SER A 14 32.19 30.20 -25.50
C SER A 14 32.70 30.38 -26.94
N VAL A 15 33.45 31.45 -27.21
CA VAL A 15 34.46 31.45 -28.27
C VAL A 15 35.81 31.73 -27.65
N LEU A 16 36.70 30.78 -27.89
CA LEU A 16 38.08 30.66 -27.44
C LEU A 16 38.98 31.56 -28.30
N SER A 17 40.01 32.16 -27.72
CA SER A 17 41.26 32.46 -28.44
C SER A 17 42.43 32.59 -27.46
N VAL A 18 43.40 31.68 -27.63
CA VAL A 18 44.72 31.66 -26.99
C VAL A 18 45.70 32.34 -27.94
N LEU A 19 46.52 33.29 -27.46
CA LEU A 19 47.91 33.38 -27.89
C LEU A 19 48.78 34.10 -26.85
N SER A 20 49.86 33.41 -26.48
CA SER A 20 50.85 33.81 -25.49
C SER A 20 52.16 34.25 -26.15
N LEU A 21 52.75 35.30 -25.54
CA LEU A 21 54.17 35.68 -25.43
C LEU A 21 54.93 36.31 -26.61
N ALA A 22 55.32 37.57 -26.40
CA ALA A 22 56.72 38.00 -26.48
C ALA A 22 56.96 39.16 -25.50
N MET A 23 57.83 38.96 -24.51
CA MET A 23 58.34 40.02 -23.63
C MET A 23 59.51 40.74 -24.30
N ALA A 24 59.44 42.07 -24.35
CA ALA A 24 60.60 42.96 -24.35
C ALA A 24 60.19 44.23 -23.59
N GLY A 25 60.93 44.54 -22.52
CA GLY A 25 60.57 45.57 -21.57
C GLY A 25 60.66 47.00 -22.11
N CYS A 26 59.80 47.85 -21.57
CA CYS A 26 60.10 49.22 -21.17
C CYS A 26 59.24 49.50 -19.93
N GLY A 27 59.79 50.26 -18.99
CA GLY A 27 59.35 50.29 -17.59
C GLY A 27 57.90 50.72 -17.36
N LEU A 28 57.45 50.43 -16.13
CA LEU A 28 56.40 51.19 -15.47
C LEU A 28 56.71 52.67 -15.60
N VAL A 29 56.03 53.31 -16.53
CA VAL A 29 55.78 54.75 -16.48
C VAL A 29 54.39 54.86 -15.90
N GLU A 30 54.31 55.20 -14.61
CA GLU A 30 53.22 56.05 -14.16
C GLU A 30 53.29 57.32 -15.01
N PRO A 31 52.29 57.66 -15.82
CA PRO A 31 52.16 59.02 -16.29
C PRO A 31 51.56 59.81 -15.12
N GLY A 32 52.43 60.26 -14.22
CA GLY A 32 52.25 61.61 -13.69
C GLY A 32 52.24 62.57 -14.89
N ASP A 33 51.23 63.43 -14.95
CA ASP A 33 50.86 64.31 -16.08
C ASP A 33 50.24 63.63 -17.30
N SER A 34 49.08 63.00 -17.12
CA SER A 34 47.94 63.42 -17.94
C SER A 34 47.25 64.54 -17.17
N ALA A 35 47.05 65.72 -17.76
CA ALA A 35 46.21 66.75 -17.16
C ALA A 35 45.00 66.07 -16.54
N LEU A 36 44.73 66.28 -15.24
CA LEU A 36 43.52 65.80 -14.58
C LEU A 36 42.37 66.13 -15.53
N LYS A 37 41.86 65.13 -16.27
CA LYS A 37 40.60 65.32 -16.98
C LYS A 37 39.65 65.66 -15.85
N THR A 38 39.13 66.88 -15.90
CA THR A 38 38.15 67.33 -14.93
C THR A 38 37.03 66.31 -14.98
N ASN A 39 36.73 65.68 -13.84
CA ASN A 39 35.71 64.64 -13.77
C ASN A 39 34.43 65.15 -14.42
N GLN A 40 33.84 64.38 -15.31
CA GLN A 40 32.57 64.72 -15.91
C GLN A 40 31.47 63.94 -15.20
N ALA A 41 30.37 64.62 -14.88
CA ALA A 41 29.22 63.94 -14.28
C ALA A 41 28.70 62.85 -15.24
N PRO A 42 28.26 61.69 -14.70
CA PRO A 42 27.66 60.66 -15.51
C PRO A 42 26.28 61.07 -16.04
N ASP A 43 25.77 60.36 -17.04
CA ASP A 43 24.41 60.52 -17.60
C ASP A 43 23.61 59.22 -17.43
N THR A 44 22.29 59.33 -17.28
CA THR A 44 21.39 58.20 -17.04
C THR A 44 20.31 58.13 -18.11
N GLU A 45 19.96 56.91 -18.53
CA GLU A 45 18.85 56.66 -19.43
C GLU A 45 17.95 55.56 -18.85
N ILE A 46 16.64 55.82 -18.75
CA ILE A 46 15.65 54.76 -18.54
C ILE A 46 15.43 54.05 -19.88
N THR A 47 15.84 52.80 -19.96
CA THR A 47 15.82 51.98 -21.17
C THR A 47 14.53 51.16 -21.33
N SER A 48 13.76 50.99 -20.26
CA SER A 48 12.48 50.30 -20.26
C SER A 48 11.61 50.75 -19.09
N GLY A 49 10.31 50.89 -19.31
CA GLY A 49 9.35 51.27 -18.28
C GLY A 49 8.04 51.79 -18.87
N PRO A 50 7.12 52.28 -18.02
CA PRO A 50 5.93 53.01 -18.41
C PRO A 50 6.22 54.16 -19.38
N LYS A 51 5.31 54.42 -20.33
CA LYS A 51 5.40 55.63 -21.15
C LYS A 51 5.06 56.86 -20.31
N GLN A 52 5.77 57.96 -20.56
CA GLN A 52 5.53 59.24 -19.87
C GLN A 52 4.07 59.66 -19.91
N ASN A 53 3.49 59.96 -18.74
CA ASN A 53 2.14 60.44 -18.50
C ASN A 53 1.04 59.51 -19.08
N THR A 54 1.24 58.20 -19.01
CA THR A 54 0.25 57.20 -19.46
C THR A 54 -0.30 56.36 -18.32
N LEU A 55 -1.48 55.78 -18.54
CA LEU A 55 -2.02 54.73 -17.66
C LEU A 55 -1.19 53.46 -17.79
N ASN A 56 -0.81 52.88 -16.68
CA ASN A 56 -0.13 51.58 -16.60
C ASN A 56 -0.69 50.80 -15.40
N SER A 57 -0.49 49.48 -15.40
CA SER A 57 -0.75 48.69 -14.20
C SER A 57 0.08 49.23 -13.03
N TYR A 58 -0.45 49.14 -11.81
CA TYR A 58 0.25 49.45 -10.56
C TYR A 58 1.56 48.67 -10.38
N PHE A 59 1.75 47.58 -11.12
CA PHE A 59 2.95 46.76 -11.15
C PHE A 59 3.82 47.09 -12.38
N VAL A 60 4.96 47.75 -12.17
CA VAL A 60 5.82 48.23 -13.25
C VAL A 60 7.26 47.76 -13.12
N ARG A 61 7.82 47.24 -14.21
CA ARG A 61 9.25 46.94 -14.33
C ARG A 61 9.95 48.07 -15.04
N VAL A 62 11.00 48.62 -14.42
CA VAL A 62 11.81 49.69 -14.98
C VAL A 62 13.26 49.24 -15.07
N ALA A 63 13.91 49.53 -16.19
CA ALA A 63 15.32 49.26 -16.41
C ALA A 63 16.03 50.54 -16.85
N TRP A 64 17.25 50.73 -16.41
CA TRP A 64 18.06 51.92 -16.66
C TRP A 64 19.51 51.54 -16.93
N LYS A 65 20.25 52.46 -17.55
CA LYS A 65 21.70 52.37 -17.71
C LYS A 65 22.31 53.73 -17.40
N GLY A 66 23.55 53.72 -16.94
CA GLY A 66 24.36 54.91 -16.75
C GLY A 66 25.53 54.87 -17.71
N VAL A 67 25.95 56.04 -18.19
CA VAL A 67 27.14 56.20 -19.03
C VAL A 67 28.01 57.27 -18.41
N ASP A 68 29.27 56.94 -18.21
CA ASP A 68 30.28 57.86 -17.72
C ASP A 68 31.28 58.13 -18.86
N PRO A 69 31.43 59.39 -19.32
CA PRO A 69 32.34 59.75 -20.41
C PRO A 69 33.83 59.55 -20.10
N ASP A 70 34.24 59.60 -18.84
CA ASP A 70 35.63 59.54 -18.42
C ASP A 70 35.94 58.54 -17.29
N GLY A 71 34.94 57.81 -16.79
CA GLY A 71 35.09 56.79 -15.76
C GLY A 71 34.14 55.60 -15.87
N ILE A 72 33.74 55.05 -14.72
CA ILE A 72 32.80 53.94 -14.59
C ILE A 72 31.69 54.26 -13.58
N ILE A 73 30.48 53.77 -13.86
CA ILE A 73 29.36 53.86 -12.92
C ILE A 73 29.57 52.88 -11.76
N THR A 74 29.51 53.39 -10.53
CA THR A 74 29.60 52.59 -9.30
C THR A 74 28.26 52.31 -8.64
N GLY A 75 27.22 53.07 -8.99
CA GLY A 75 25.85 52.85 -8.52
C GLY A 75 24.84 53.86 -9.08
N TYR A 76 23.65 53.86 -8.50
CA TYR A 76 22.53 54.73 -8.87
C TYR A 76 21.83 55.27 -7.62
N GLN A 77 21.38 56.52 -7.67
CA GLN A 77 20.38 57.09 -6.78
C GLN A 77 19.01 56.91 -7.44
N LEU A 78 18.22 55.98 -6.90
CA LEU A 78 16.86 55.69 -7.33
C LEU A 78 15.90 56.45 -6.42
N THR A 79 15.12 57.36 -6.98
CA THR A 79 14.08 58.14 -6.27
C THR A 79 12.71 57.69 -6.74
N VAL A 80 11.88 57.19 -5.82
CA VAL A 80 10.51 56.77 -6.09
C VAL A 80 9.58 57.60 -5.22
N ASP A 81 8.68 58.36 -5.84
CA ASP A 81 7.75 59.29 -5.15
C ASP A 81 8.42 60.18 -4.09
N GLY A 82 9.62 60.67 -4.42
CA GLY A 82 10.42 61.54 -3.55
C GLY A 82 11.27 60.82 -2.50
N VAL A 83 11.18 59.49 -2.38
CA VAL A 83 12.02 58.68 -1.49
C VAL A 83 13.22 58.15 -2.27
N GLN A 84 14.42 58.55 -1.86
CA GLN A 84 15.66 58.14 -2.50
C GLN A 84 16.32 56.94 -1.80
N VAL A 85 16.79 55.98 -2.59
CA VAL A 85 17.62 54.84 -2.17
C VAL A 85 18.79 54.64 -3.13
N ASN A 86 19.93 54.22 -2.59
CA ASN A 86 21.09 53.89 -3.42
C ASN A 86 21.05 52.41 -3.82
N THR A 87 21.35 52.10 -5.07
CA THR A 87 21.35 50.73 -5.61
C THR A 87 22.46 50.55 -6.63
N THR A 88 22.97 49.32 -6.77
CA THR A 88 23.89 48.95 -7.87
C THR A 88 23.18 48.17 -8.97
N LYS A 89 21.86 47.96 -8.84
CA LYS A 89 21.05 47.30 -9.86
C LYS A 89 20.78 48.23 -11.04
N THR A 90 20.54 47.64 -12.20
CA THR A 90 20.18 48.33 -13.45
C THR A 90 18.71 48.13 -13.83
N ASP A 91 17.95 47.41 -13.01
CA ASP A 91 16.52 47.23 -13.14
C ASP A 91 15.89 46.95 -11.78
N SER A 92 14.59 47.19 -11.69
CA SER A 92 13.76 46.75 -10.57
C SER A 92 12.29 46.64 -11.01
N THR A 93 11.52 45.94 -10.20
CA THR A 93 10.06 45.93 -10.30
C THR A 93 9.49 46.66 -9.09
N PHE A 94 8.46 47.45 -9.32
CA PHE A 94 7.83 48.31 -8.35
C PHE A 94 6.32 48.04 -8.34
N SER A 95 5.75 48.02 -7.15
CA SER A 95 4.31 48.02 -6.93
C SER A 95 3.94 49.35 -6.32
N PHE A 96 2.96 50.02 -6.91
CA PHE A 96 2.49 51.34 -6.49
C PHE A 96 1.10 51.24 -5.87
N SER A 97 0.77 52.13 -4.95
CA SER A 97 -0.59 52.21 -4.41
C SER A 97 -1.54 52.68 -5.50
N ALA A 98 -2.66 51.98 -5.66
CA ALA A 98 -3.77 52.39 -6.51
C ALA A 98 -5.05 51.77 -5.94
N ALA A 99 -5.28 51.97 -4.64
CA ALA A 99 -6.20 51.14 -3.87
C ALA A 99 -7.68 51.39 -4.19
N ASN A 100 -8.06 52.65 -4.43
CA ASN A 100 -9.46 53.05 -4.65
C ASN A 100 -9.64 53.95 -5.87
N GLN A 101 -8.54 54.36 -6.51
CA GLN A 101 -8.51 55.25 -7.67
C GLN A 101 -7.13 55.23 -8.30
N ASP A 102 -7.07 55.71 -9.53
CA ASP A 102 -5.83 55.96 -10.26
C ASP A 102 -4.92 56.96 -9.53
N GLU A 103 -3.66 56.61 -9.32
CA GLU A 103 -2.67 57.45 -8.61
C GLU A 103 -1.47 57.76 -9.52
N VAL A 104 -0.93 58.98 -9.43
CA VAL A 104 0.23 59.40 -10.23
C VAL A 104 1.51 59.12 -9.46
N HIS A 105 2.44 58.41 -10.09
CA HIS A 105 3.73 58.06 -9.52
C HIS A 105 4.88 58.55 -10.38
N THR A 106 6.04 58.73 -9.74
CA THR A 106 7.26 59.19 -10.39
C THR A 106 8.45 58.33 -9.96
N ILE A 107 9.23 57.89 -10.94
CA ILE A 107 10.51 57.21 -10.73
C ILE A 107 11.58 58.07 -11.39
N ALA A 108 12.64 58.41 -10.66
CA ALA A 108 13.82 59.06 -11.18
C ALA A 108 15.08 58.25 -10.82
N VAL A 109 16.03 58.17 -11.75
CA VAL A 109 17.30 57.45 -11.56
C VAL A 109 18.44 58.36 -11.97
N ALA A 110 19.43 58.50 -11.09
CA ALA A 110 20.66 59.25 -11.34
C ALA A 110 21.86 58.33 -11.13
N ALA A 111 22.73 58.16 -12.13
CA ALA A 111 23.93 57.36 -12.01
C ALA A 111 24.98 58.07 -11.14
N VAL A 112 25.83 57.28 -10.48
CA VAL A 112 26.93 57.75 -9.63
C VAL A 112 28.22 57.13 -10.13
N ASP A 113 29.23 57.95 -10.42
CA ASP A 113 30.50 57.50 -10.97
C ASP A 113 31.49 56.99 -9.90
N ASN A 114 32.73 56.68 -10.30
CA ASN A 114 33.79 56.20 -9.41
C ASN A 114 34.53 57.31 -8.65
N GLN A 115 34.16 58.57 -8.84
CA GLN A 115 34.69 59.75 -8.16
C GLN A 115 33.62 60.39 -7.24
N GLY A 116 32.40 59.86 -7.26
CA GLY A 116 31.28 60.25 -6.41
C GLY A 116 30.38 61.33 -7.01
N GLU A 117 30.62 61.76 -8.26
CA GLU A 117 29.72 62.70 -8.92
C GLU A 117 28.44 61.99 -9.37
N VAL A 118 27.34 62.74 -9.29
CA VAL A 118 25.99 62.26 -9.57
C VAL A 118 25.51 62.92 -10.84
N ASP A 119 24.77 62.16 -11.65
CA ASP A 119 24.04 62.69 -12.79
C ASP A 119 23.15 63.89 -12.37
N GLN A 120 23.42 65.04 -12.98
CA GLN A 120 22.75 66.32 -12.69
C GLN A 120 21.38 66.44 -13.37
N THR A 121 21.07 65.54 -14.31
CA THR A 121 19.81 65.46 -15.05
C THR A 121 19.21 64.06 -14.94
N PRO A 122 18.78 63.62 -13.74
CA PRO A 122 18.27 62.28 -13.53
C PRO A 122 17.19 61.91 -14.55
N ALA A 123 17.33 60.74 -15.18
CA ALA A 123 16.29 60.22 -16.03
C ALA A 123 15.04 59.94 -15.19
N SER A 124 13.90 60.49 -15.59
CA SER A 124 12.64 60.31 -14.86
C SER A 124 11.51 59.90 -15.79
N LEU A 125 10.57 59.14 -15.23
CA LEU A 125 9.27 58.91 -15.82
C LEU A 125 8.16 59.17 -14.80
N SER A 126 7.05 59.70 -15.26
CA SER A 126 5.80 59.80 -14.51
C SER A 126 4.71 59.04 -15.25
N PHE A 127 3.83 58.37 -14.51
CA PHE A 127 2.73 57.58 -15.06
C PHE A 127 1.60 57.52 -14.03
N THR A 128 0.42 57.11 -14.49
CA THR A 128 -0.74 56.90 -13.62
C THR A 128 -0.91 55.40 -13.42
N ALA A 129 -0.75 54.92 -12.19
CA ALA A 129 -1.02 53.56 -11.80
C ALA A 129 -2.53 53.32 -11.78
N THR A 130 -2.95 52.22 -12.41
CA THR A 130 -4.32 51.70 -12.44
C THR A 130 -4.31 50.31 -11.82
N ASN A 131 -5.40 49.95 -11.15
CA ASN A 131 -5.53 48.65 -10.50
C ASN A 131 -6.99 48.16 -10.54
N ALA A 132 -7.18 46.89 -10.85
CA ALA A 132 -8.44 46.19 -10.72
C ALA A 132 -8.55 45.55 -9.32
N GLU A 133 -9.76 45.54 -8.75
CA GLU A 133 -9.98 44.83 -7.50
C GLU A 133 -9.79 43.31 -7.70
N PRO A 134 -9.13 42.61 -6.77
CA PRO A 134 -8.95 41.17 -6.87
C PRO A 134 -10.23 40.42 -6.50
N ASN A 135 -10.34 39.16 -6.94
CA ASN A 135 -11.40 38.24 -6.55
C ASN A 135 -10.89 37.21 -5.54
N THR A 136 -11.62 37.02 -4.45
CA THR A 136 -11.37 35.94 -3.48
C THR A 136 -12.20 34.71 -3.82
N SER A 137 -11.59 33.53 -3.72
CA SER A 137 -12.33 32.28 -3.58
C SER A 137 -11.72 31.41 -2.49
N ILE A 138 -12.47 30.41 -2.02
CA ILE A 138 -12.01 29.43 -1.03
C ILE A 138 -11.95 28.10 -1.73
N SER A 139 -10.78 27.47 -1.73
CA SER A 139 -10.64 26.13 -2.30
C SER A 139 -11.45 25.12 -1.48
N ILE A 140 -12.29 24.37 -2.18
CA ILE A 140 -13.00 23.22 -1.62
C ILE A 140 -12.21 21.91 -1.82
N GLU A 141 -11.05 21.96 -2.47
CA GLU A 141 -10.25 20.76 -2.70
C GLU A 141 -9.79 20.16 -1.37
N GLY A 142 -10.12 18.88 -1.18
CA GLY A 142 -9.92 18.18 0.09
C GLY A 142 -10.94 18.54 1.18
N ASN A 143 -11.71 19.63 1.06
CA ASN A 143 -12.68 20.08 2.08
C ASN A 143 -14.05 19.42 1.86
N PRO A 144 -14.85 19.27 2.93
CA PRO A 144 -16.26 18.92 2.79
C PRO A 144 -16.99 19.94 1.92
N ALA A 145 -18.15 19.56 1.37
CA ALA A 145 -19.00 20.53 0.68
C ALA A 145 -19.46 21.65 1.65
N PRO A 146 -19.70 22.87 1.16
CA PRO A 146 -20.26 23.96 1.96
C PRO A 146 -21.49 23.51 2.78
N GLY A 147 -21.46 23.81 4.08
CA GLY A 147 -22.51 23.48 5.06
C GLY A 147 -22.35 22.10 5.71
N ALA A 148 -21.39 21.28 5.29
CA ALA A 148 -21.13 19.99 5.90
C ALA A 148 -20.47 20.10 7.29
N THR A 149 -20.50 18.99 8.03
CA THR A 149 -19.93 18.89 9.38
C THR A 149 -18.52 18.32 9.36
N PHE A 150 -17.58 18.92 10.09
CA PHE A 150 -16.23 18.40 10.29
C PHE A 150 -15.71 18.61 11.71
N GLY A 151 -14.48 18.14 11.97
CA GLY A 151 -13.83 18.18 13.29
C GLY A 151 -13.38 19.59 13.72
N LYS A 152 -12.72 19.65 14.88
CA LYS A 152 -12.27 20.93 15.48
C LYS A 152 -11.04 21.55 14.83
N GLY A 153 -10.32 20.78 14.01
CA GLY A 153 -9.19 21.25 13.22
C GLY A 153 -9.54 21.24 11.74
N GLY A 154 -8.79 21.98 10.94
CA GLY A 154 -9.00 22.07 9.50
C GLY A 154 -8.05 23.05 8.84
N VAL A 155 -7.96 22.96 7.51
CA VAL A 155 -7.19 23.90 6.68
C VAL A 155 -8.13 24.53 5.66
N PHE A 156 -8.14 25.86 5.62
CA PHE A 156 -8.82 26.63 4.58
C PHE A 156 -7.77 27.25 3.66
N THR A 157 -7.92 27.04 2.36
CA THR A 157 -7.03 27.65 1.37
C THR A 157 -7.76 28.77 0.66
N ILE A 158 -7.31 29.99 0.88
CA ILE A 158 -7.79 31.20 0.22
C ILE A 158 -7.05 31.33 -1.10
N VAL A 159 -7.80 31.46 -2.20
CA VAL A 159 -7.30 31.62 -3.55
C VAL A 159 -7.61 33.04 -3.99
N ALA A 160 -6.62 33.71 -4.59
CA ALA A 160 -6.73 35.06 -5.11
C ALA A 160 -6.56 35.03 -6.63
N GLU A 161 -7.40 35.77 -7.34
CA GLU A 161 -7.26 36.01 -8.77
C GLU A 161 -7.37 37.51 -9.05
N ASP A 162 -6.57 38.03 -9.97
CA ASP A 162 -6.56 39.44 -10.36
C ASP A 162 -6.42 39.53 -11.89
N ALA A 163 -7.18 40.44 -12.51
CA ALA A 163 -7.13 40.71 -13.94
C ALA A 163 -5.79 41.35 -14.36
N ASP A 164 -5.11 42.03 -13.44
CA ASP A 164 -3.87 42.76 -13.70
C ASP A 164 -2.60 41.90 -13.50
N ASN A 165 -2.75 40.59 -13.22
CA ASN A 165 -1.66 39.60 -13.10
C ASN A 165 -0.56 39.93 -12.07
N GLY A 166 -0.90 40.66 -10.99
CA GLY A 166 0.02 40.86 -9.87
C GLY A 166 0.33 39.54 -9.14
N PRO A 167 1.61 39.18 -8.89
CA PRO A 167 1.95 37.89 -8.28
C PRO A 167 1.83 37.88 -6.74
N GLU A 168 1.58 39.02 -6.11
CA GLU A 168 1.63 39.19 -4.66
C GLU A 168 0.26 39.58 -4.10
N PHE A 169 -0.28 38.71 -3.25
CA PHE A 169 -1.52 38.93 -2.53
C PHE A 169 -1.28 38.88 -1.02
N SER A 170 -2.05 39.68 -0.30
CA SER A 170 -2.27 39.53 1.13
C SER A 170 -3.65 38.91 1.37
N TYR A 171 -3.76 38.07 2.39
CA TYR A 171 -4.96 37.32 2.73
C TYR A 171 -5.43 37.70 4.13
N ARG A 172 -6.73 37.71 4.38
CA ARG A 172 -7.26 37.77 5.74
C ARG A 172 -8.54 36.98 5.84
N PHE A 173 -8.91 36.61 7.05
CA PHE A 173 -10.16 35.90 7.30
C PHE A 173 -10.82 36.37 8.59
N LYS A 174 -12.10 36.01 8.74
CA LYS A 174 -12.81 36.02 10.01
C LYS A 174 -13.75 34.82 10.10
N ILE A 175 -14.11 34.45 11.32
CA ILE A 175 -15.15 33.45 11.59
C ILE A 175 -16.43 34.19 11.96
N ASP A 176 -17.50 33.90 11.22
CA ASP A 176 -18.82 34.52 11.35
C ASP A 176 -18.86 36.04 11.09
N ASP A 177 -20.07 36.58 10.93
CA ASP A 177 -20.24 38.00 10.65
C ASP A 177 -19.73 38.90 11.78
N THR A 178 -19.89 38.43 13.01
CA THR A 178 -19.52 39.13 14.25
C THR A 178 -18.04 38.99 14.60
N GLY A 179 -17.29 38.14 13.89
CA GLY A 179 -15.86 37.95 14.13
C GLY A 179 -15.03 39.17 13.74
N ALA A 180 -13.87 39.32 14.39
CA ALA A 180 -12.86 40.28 13.96
C ALA A 180 -12.08 39.72 12.76
N TRP A 181 -11.71 40.60 11.84
CA TRP A 181 -10.73 40.27 10.81
C TRP A 181 -9.38 39.95 11.44
N SER A 182 -8.72 38.91 10.94
CA SER A 182 -7.30 38.68 11.19
C SER A 182 -6.47 39.85 10.66
N ASP A 183 -5.22 39.92 11.10
CA ASP A 183 -4.20 40.69 10.38
C ASP A 183 -4.06 40.16 8.95
N TRP A 184 -3.51 41.00 8.07
CA TRP A 184 -3.15 40.59 6.72
C TRP A 184 -1.98 39.60 6.77
N LEU A 185 -2.18 38.43 6.17
CA LEU A 185 -1.26 37.32 6.07
C LEU A 185 -0.66 37.26 4.66
N THR A 186 0.55 36.72 4.55
CA THR A 186 1.21 36.50 3.25
C THR A 186 0.97 35.10 2.68
N ASN A 187 0.29 34.24 3.43
CA ASN A 187 -0.06 32.88 3.04
C ASN A 187 -1.58 32.69 3.09
N GLY A 188 -2.16 32.16 2.02
CA GLY A 188 -3.58 31.85 1.90
C GLY A 188 -3.98 30.53 2.57
N GLU A 189 -3.04 29.69 3.02
CA GLU A 189 -3.33 28.47 3.76
C GLU A 189 -3.48 28.77 5.27
N ILE A 190 -4.72 28.66 5.77
CA ILE A 190 -5.10 28.98 7.15
C ILE A 190 -5.36 27.67 7.91
N GLU A 191 -4.47 27.33 8.85
CA GLU A 191 -4.56 26.13 9.66
C GLU A 191 -5.18 26.40 11.05
N PHE A 192 -6.22 25.63 11.38
CA PHE A 192 -6.76 25.49 12.73
C PHE A 192 -6.32 24.15 13.32
N SER A 193 -5.48 24.20 14.36
CA SER A 193 -4.99 23.00 15.05
C SER A 193 -4.62 23.30 16.51
N LEU A 194 -4.37 22.26 17.30
CA LEU A 194 -3.89 22.38 18.67
C LEU A 194 -2.59 23.19 18.81
N THR A 195 -1.82 23.29 17.73
CA THR A 195 -0.50 23.94 17.70
C THR A 195 -0.45 25.19 16.81
N SER A 196 -1.52 25.49 16.06
CA SER A 196 -1.55 26.69 15.22
C SER A 196 -1.81 27.95 16.05
N THR A 197 -1.42 29.09 15.51
CA THR A 197 -1.63 30.41 16.14
C THR A 197 -3.11 30.77 16.29
N PHE A 198 -3.97 30.20 15.45
CA PHE A 198 -5.41 30.43 15.47
C PHE A 198 -6.17 29.46 16.38
N GLY A 199 -5.49 28.41 16.86
CA GLY A 199 -6.08 27.40 17.73
C GLY A 199 -7.15 26.57 17.02
N LEU A 200 -8.13 26.09 17.79
CA LEU A 200 -9.21 25.23 17.32
C LEU A 200 -10.44 26.01 16.90
N LEU A 201 -11.19 25.46 15.95
CA LEU A 201 -12.51 25.94 15.61
C LEU A 201 -13.50 25.67 16.77
N PRO A 202 -14.35 26.65 17.13
CA PRO A 202 -15.43 26.45 18.09
C PRO A 202 -16.45 25.43 17.59
N GLU A 203 -17.13 24.70 18.49
CA GLU A 203 -18.25 23.83 18.11
C GLU A 203 -19.48 24.66 17.72
N GLY A 204 -20.22 24.20 16.72
CA GLY A 204 -21.43 24.86 16.24
C GLY A 204 -21.44 25.11 14.74
N SER A 205 -22.43 25.88 14.29
CA SER A 205 -22.54 26.30 12.89
C SER A 205 -21.81 27.63 12.71
N HIS A 206 -20.98 27.70 11.67
CA HIS A 206 -20.11 28.83 11.40
C HIS A 206 -20.02 29.13 9.90
N LYS A 207 -19.45 30.29 9.56
CA LYS A 207 -18.93 30.57 8.22
C LYS A 207 -17.51 31.13 8.27
N PHE A 208 -16.66 30.62 7.39
CA PHE A 208 -15.31 31.13 7.17
C PHE A 208 -15.41 32.19 6.08
N ILE A 209 -15.06 33.42 6.42
CA ILE A 209 -15.16 34.56 5.51
C ILE A 209 -13.75 35.01 5.18
N ALA A 210 -13.39 34.96 3.91
CA ALA A 210 -12.05 35.27 3.41
C ALA A 210 -12.07 36.49 2.51
N GLN A 211 -10.98 37.25 2.53
CA GLN A 211 -10.80 38.40 1.67
C GLN A 211 -9.33 38.55 1.29
N VAL A 212 -9.08 38.99 0.06
CA VAL A 212 -7.74 39.21 -0.46
C VAL A 212 -7.52 40.69 -0.78
N ARG A 213 -6.25 41.07 -0.79
CA ARG A 213 -5.78 42.39 -1.19
C ARG A 213 -4.56 42.20 -2.07
N ASP A 214 -4.53 42.86 -3.21
CA ASP A 214 -3.38 42.83 -4.12
C ASP A 214 -2.22 43.71 -3.61
N ALA A 215 -1.13 43.76 -4.38
CA ALA A 215 0.03 44.60 -4.08
C ALA A 215 -0.18 46.09 -4.39
N GLY A 216 -1.25 46.45 -5.12
CA GLY A 216 -1.73 47.83 -5.32
C GLY A 216 -2.61 48.34 -4.17
N PHE A 217 -2.81 47.49 -3.16
CA PHE A 217 -3.66 47.68 -1.99
C PHE A 217 -5.17 47.73 -2.27
N ALA A 218 -5.64 47.36 -3.46
CA ALA A 218 -7.07 47.19 -3.67
C ALA A 218 -7.55 45.91 -2.99
N VAL A 219 -8.73 45.99 -2.37
CA VAL A 219 -9.31 44.94 -1.54
C VAL A 219 -10.54 44.42 -2.25
N ASP A 220 -10.68 43.10 -2.33
CA ASP A 220 -11.88 42.47 -2.88
C ASP A 220 -13.14 42.99 -2.15
N PRO A 221 -14.08 43.69 -2.81
CA PRO A 221 -15.28 44.20 -2.16
C PRO A 221 -16.29 43.11 -1.79
N THR A 222 -16.10 41.89 -2.30
CA THR A 222 -17.00 40.74 -2.18
C THR A 222 -16.30 39.55 -1.50
N PRO A 223 -16.10 39.56 -0.17
CA PRO A 223 -15.50 38.45 0.55
C PRO A 223 -16.12 37.10 0.22
N ALA A 224 -15.28 36.08 0.03
CA ALA A 224 -15.74 34.71 -0.16
C ALA A 224 -16.21 34.13 1.18
N GLU A 225 -17.30 33.36 1.14
CA GLU A 225 -17.85 32.69 2.31
C GLU A 225 -17.89 31.17 2.13
N PHE A 226 -17.53 30.45 3.18
CA PHE A 226 -17.66 28.99 3.26
C PHE A 226 -18.41 28.61 4.54
N PRO A 227 -19.70 28.23 4.47
CA PRO A 227 -20.45 27.76 5.64
C PRO A 227 -19.99 26.36 6.07
N PHE A 228 -20.04 26.07 7.37
CA PHE A 228 -19.69 24.76 7.92
C PHE A 228 -20.30 24.51 9.32
N VAL A 229 -20.21 23.27 9.78
CA VAL A 229 -20.53 22.87 11.15
C VAL A 229 -19.33 22.16 11.77
N VAL A 230 -19.00 22.51 13.01
CA VAL A 230 -17.92 21.88 13.78
C VAL A 230 -18.53 20.97 14.83
N SER A 231 -18.08 19.72 14.88
CA SER A 231 -18.55 18.74 15.86
C SER A 231 -17.46 17.72 16.22
N THR A 232 -17.32 17.45 17.52
CA THR A 232 -16.50 16.34 18.04
C THR A 232 -17.09 14.95 17.78
N ALA A 233 -18.32 14.87 17.28
CA ALA A 233 -18.92 13.61 16.84
C ALA A 233 -18.31 13.10 15.51
N VAL A 234 -17.69 13.98 14.71
CA VAL A 234 -16.97 13.58 13.50
C VAL A 234 -15.59 13.09 13.88
N LYS A 235 -15.44 11.76 13.95
CA LYS A 235 -14.19 11.10 14.34
C LYS A 235 -13.40 10.60 13.14
N PRO A 236 -12.06 10.54 13.23
CA PRO A 236 -11.24 9.78 12.29
C PRO A 236 -11.61 8.29 12.31
N ALA A 237 -11.60 7.64 11.15
CA ALA A 237 -11.88 6.21 11.03
C ALA A 237 -10.59 5.43 10.75
N VAL A 238 -10.23 4.53 11.67
CA VAL A 238 -9.05 3.67 11.57
C VAL A 238 -9.39 2.39 10.83
N SER A 239 -8.50 1.95 9.95
CA SER A 239 -8.55 0.63 9.29
C SER A 239 -7.29 -0.16 9.63
N LEU A 240 -7.39 -1.48 9.74
CA LEU A 240 -6.30 -2.37 10.15
C LEU A 240 -6.07 -3.51 9.16
N THR A 241 -4.85 -3.61 8.66
CA THR A 241 -4.28 -4.79 8.00
C THR A 241 -3.53 -5.62 9.03
N ARG A 242 -3.68 -6.94 8.97
CA ARG A 242 -3.17 -7.88 9.97
C ARG A 242 -2.66 -9.15 9.31
N GLN A 243 -1.47 -9.58 9.71
CA GLN A 243 -0.85 -10.82 9.24
C GLN A 243 -0.10 -11.52 10.37
N PHE A 244 0.06 -12.82 10.26
CA PHE A 244 0.92 -13.62 11.13
C PHE A 244 1.89 -14.40 10.27
N ASN A 245 3.20 -14.28 10.51
CA ASN A 245 4.25 -14.87 9.66
C ASN A 245 4.06 -14.55 8.16
N ASN A 246 3.64 -13.32 7.84
CA ASN A 246 3.31 -12.84 6.48
C ASN A 246 2.13 -13.58 5.80
N GLN A 247 1.29 -14.26 6.56
CA GLN A 247 0.06 -14.89 6.09
C GLN A 247 -1.17 -14.26 6.76
N PRO A 248 -2.36 -14.29 6.12
CA PRO A 248 -3.58 -13.81 6.75
C PRO A 248 -3.95 -14.71 7.94
N PHE A 249 -4.65 -14.14 8.92
CA PHE A 249 -5.33 -14.89 9.97
C PHE A 249 -6.45 -15.76 9.38
N TYR A 250 -6.78 -16.87 10.04
CA TYR A 250 -7.97 -17.65 9.69
C TYR A 250 -9.26 -16.86 10.00
N GLU A 251 -10.40 -17.32 9.48
CA GLU A 251 -11.70 -16.61 9.57
C GLU A 251 -12.11 -16.30 11.02
N ASP A 252 -11.72 -17.15 11.96
CA ASP A 252 -11.98 -17.00 13.40
C ASP A 252 -10.88 -16.23 14.16
N ASN A 253 -10.01 -15.52 13.42
CA ASN A 253 -8.84 -14.80 13.89
C ASN A 253 -7.83 -15.67 14.64
N SER A 254 -7.80 -16.98 14.39
CA SER A 254 -6.75 -17.86 14.93
C SER A 254 -5.59 -18.05 13.96
N VAL A 255 -4.47 -18.55 14.50
CA VAL A 255 -3.27 -19.00 13.77
C VAL A 255 -2.59 -20.13 14.54
N PHE A 256 -1.72 -20.88 13.89
CA PHE A 256 -0.84 -21.84 14.56
C PHE A 256 0.32 -21.14 15.27
N SER A 257 0.70 -21.64 16.44
CA SER A 257 2.02 -21.38 17.01
C SER A 257 3.05 -22.26 16.34
N PHE A 258 4.07 -21.66 15.76
CA PHE A 258 5.21 -22.36 15.18
C PHE A 258 6.34 -22.53 16.21
N PRO A 259 7.27 -23.49 16.00
CA PRO A 259 8.40 -23.69 16.90
C PRO A 259 9.32 -22.47 17.06
N THR A 260 9.46 -21.67 15.99
CA THR A 260 10.23 -20.42 15.98
C THR A 260 9.57 -19.42 15.03
N GLY A 261 9.91 -18.15 15.19
CA GLY A 261 9.56 -17.11 14.21
C GLY A 261 8.10 -16.67 14.23
N ASN A 262 7.36 -16.85 15.33
CA ASN A 262 5.99 -16.33 15.49
C ASN A 262 6.00 -14.80 15.51
N THR A 263 5.62 -14.17 14.40
CA THR A 263 5.51 -12.72 14.24
C THR A 263 4.09 -12.29 13.90
N ALA A 264 3.55 -11.32 14.64
CA ALA A 264 2.29 -10.66 14.31
C ALA A 264 2.58 -9.27 13.73
N ASN A 265 2.05 -9.01 12.54
CA ASN A 265 2.23 -7.77 11.81
C ASN A 265 0.92 -7.01 11.75
N PHE A 266 0.93 -5.79 12.27
CA PHE A 266 -0.19 -4.86 12.24
C PHE A 266 0.21 -3.64 11.45
N ALA A 267 -0.63 -3.22 10.50
CA ALA A 267 -0.48 -1.96 9.80
C ALA A 267 -1.83 -1.26 9.74
N TRP A 268 -1.89 0.02 10.06
CA TRP A 268 -3.14 0.76 10.09
C TRP A 268 -3.09 2.01 9.24
N SER A 269 -4.25 2.39 8.73
CA SER A 269 -4.45 3.64 8.01
C SER A 269 -5.63 4.38 8.60
N VAL A 270 -5.70 5.68 8.32
CA VAL A 270 -6.80 6.53 8.77
C VAL A 270 -7.43 7.21 7.58
N SER A 271 -8.76 7.23 7.59
CA SER A 271 -9.57 8.04 6.70
C SER A 271 -10.23 9.16 7.48
N PHE A 272 -10.35 10.30 6.81
CA PHE A 272 -10.96 11.51 7.34
C PHE A 272 -12.08 11.95 6.42
N ASN A 273 -13.07 12.61 7.00
CA ASN A 273 -14.19 13.17 6.25
C ASN A 273 -14.01 14.67 5.94
N TYR A 274 -12.81 15.26 6.12
CA TYR A 274 -12.57 16.71 5.95
C TYR A 274 -11.11 17.07 5.59
N ALA A 275 -10.85 18.27 5.01
CA ALA A 275 -9.51 18.66 4.53
C ALA A 275 -8.56 18.98 5.67
N GLY A 276 -7.27 18.83 5.37
CA GLY A 276 -6.23 19.27 6.29
C GLY A 276 -6.19 18.45 7.58
N ALA A 277 -6.90 17.31 7.61
CA ALA A 277 -6.78 16.31 8.66
C ALA A 277 -5.39 15.67 8.58
N LYS A 278 -4.41 16.40 9.11
CA LYS A 278 -3.07 15.90 9.38
C LYS A 278 -3.12 15.11 10.70
N SER A 279 -2.17 14.20 10.88
CA SER A 279 -2.09 13.38 12.09
C SER A 279 -1.64 14.21 13.29
N ALA A 280 -2.35 14.14 14.42
CA ALA A 280 -1.70 14.31 15.72
C ALA A 280 -1.06 12.99 16.20
N GLY A 281 -1.26 11.91 15.45
CA GLY A 281 -0.59 10.62 15.58
C GLY A 281 -1.52 9.48 15.96
N SER A 282 -0.98 8.27 15.95
CA SER A 282 -1.62 7.08 16.48
C SER A 282 -0.96 6.65 17.79
N ARG A 283 -1.70 5.91 18.60
CA ARG A 283 -1.18 5.16 19.75
C ARG A 283 -1.72 3.75 19.71
N TYR A 284 -0.98 2.80 20.25
CA TYR A 284 -1.42 1.41 20.34
C TYR A 284 -1.12 0.83 21.72
N ARG A 285 -1.74 -0.32 22.01
CA ARG A 285 -1.37 -1.18 23.14
C ARG A 285 -1.60 -2.64 22.77
N ILE A 286 -0.96 -3.51 23.54
CA ILE A 286 -0.96 -4.96 23.34
C ILE A 286 -1.43 -5.59 24.63
N ASP A 287 -2.34 -6.56 24.55
CA ASP A 287 -2.82 -7.40 25.65
C ASP A 287 -3.28 -6.60 26.87
N GLY A 288 -3.97 -5.47 26.63
CA GLY A 288 -4.47 -4.58 27.69
C GLY A 288 -3.39 -3.81 28.45
N GLY A 289 -2.15 -3.82 27.97
CA GLY A 289 -1.02 -3.07 28.54
C GLY A 289 -1.18 -1.55 28.46
N ALA A 290 -0.13 -0.83 28.82
CA ALA A 290 -0.11 0.62 28.72
C ALA A 290 -0.20 1.08 27.26
N TRP A 291 -0.92 2.17 27.02
CA TRP A 291 -0.89 2.85 25.74
C TRP A 291 0.49 3.45 25.48
N THR A 292 0.97 3.36 24.25
CA THR A 292 2.09 4.20 23.80
C THR A 292 1.68 5.67 23.80
N GLU A 293 2.68 6.55 23.78
CA GLU A 293 2.45 7.95 23.42
C GLU A 293 1.93 8.05 21.97
N TYR A 294 1.23 9.15 21.69
CA TYR A 294 0.81 9.47 20.33
C TYR A 294 2.03 9.76 19.45
N SER A 295 2.10 9.13 18.28
CA SER A 295 3.19 9.32 17.31
C SER A 295 2.67 9.47 15.89
N THR A 296 3.25 10.41 15.14
CA THR A 296 2.92 10.66 13.72
C THR A 296 3.78 9.82 12.76
N SER A 297 4.74 9.06 13.27
CA SER A 297 5.69 8.28 12.44
C SER A 297 5.44 6.77 12.48
N VAL A 298 4.44 6.31 13.24
CA VAL A 298 4.15 4.90 13.41
C VAL A 298 2.78 4.59 12.82
N GLU A 299 2.79 3.78 11.77
CA GLU A 299 1.60 3.26 11.07
C GLU A 299 1.62 1.73 10.96
N SER A 300 2.65 1.09 11.53
CA SER A 300 2.78 -0.35 11.59
C SER A 300 3.57 -0.80 12.82
N LEU A 301 3.37 -2.06 13.18
CA LEU A 301 4.03 -2.73 14.29
C LEU A 301 4.23 -4.21 13.94
N GLU A 302 5.47 -4.67 14.04
CA GLU A 302 5.80 -6.10 14.05
C GLU A 302 6.09 -6.52 15.50
N LEU A 303 5.38 -7.54 15.97
CA LEU A 303 5.62 -8.17 17.25
C LEU A 303 6.23 -9.54 17.02
N ALA A 304 7.42 -9.78 17.60
CA ALA A 304 8.12 -11.04 17.49
C ALA A 304 7.94 -11.91 18.74
N ASN A 305 8.12 -13.22 18.56
CA ASN A 305 8.06 -14.24 19.61
C ASN A 305 6.70 -14.27 20.33
N ILE A 306 5.60 -14.12 19.58
CA ILE A 306 4.27 -14.27 20.15
C ILE A 306 4.09 -15.70 20.67
N THR A 307 3.64 -15.81 21.91
CA THR A 307 3.41 -17.07 22.61
C THR A 307 2.02 -17.64 22.27
N PRO A 308 1.79 -18.95 22.45
CA PRO A 308 0.43 -19.50 22.40
C PRO A 308 -0.49 -18.83 23.43
N GLY A 309 -1.72 -18.51 23.03
CA GLY A 309 -2.73 -17.90 23.88
C GLY A 309 -3.61 -16.90 23.13
N ALA A 310 -4.57 -16.32 23.88
CA ALA A 310 -5.39 -15.22 23.42
C ALA A 310 -4.62 -13.90 23.52
N HIS A 311 -4.72 -13.08 22.47
CA HIS A 311 -4.07 -11.79 22.37
C HIS A 311 -5.02 -10.70 21.89
N THR A 312 -4.69 -9.47 22.22
CA THR A 312 -5.41 -8.26 21.82
C THR A 312 -4.44 -7.21 21.30
N PHE A 313 -4.73 -6.67 20.12
CA PHE A 313 -4.11 -5.46 19.60
C PHE A 313 -5.16 -4.34 19.55
N GLU A 314 -4.84 -3.19 20.14
CA GLU A 314 -5.69 -2.01 20.11
C GLU A 314 -4.93 -0.83 19.56
N VAL A 315 -5.56 -0.08 18.65
CA VAL A 315 -5.02 1.15 18.08
C VAL A 315 -6.06 2.25 18.11
N GLN A 316 -5.61 3.47 18.39
CA GLN A 316 -6.44 4.66 18.39
C GLN A 316 -5.68 5.79 17.72
N TYR A 317 -6.42 6.65 17.05
CA TYR A 317 -5.87 7.80 16.35
C TYR A 317 -6.37 9.11 16.93
N ARG A 318 -5.58 10.17 16.82
CA ARG A 318 -5.99 11.54 17.15
C ARG A 318 -5.69 12.48 16.00
N ASP A 319 -6.68 13.29 15.63
CA ASP A 319 -6.48 14.34 14.63
C ASP A 319 -5.86 15.62 15.21
N VAL A 320 -5.51 16.56 14.32
CA VAL A 320 -4.98 17.89 14.69
C VAL A 320 -5.95 18.75 15.51
N GLY A 321 -7.26 18.44 15.47
CA GLY A 321 -8.29 19.05 16.29
C GLY A 321 -8.37 18.48 17.72
N GLY A 322 -7.59 17.42 18.00
CA GLY A 322 -7.59 16.70 19.27
C GLY A 322 -8.73 15.69 19.39
N VAL A 323 -9.52 15.45 18.35
CA VAL A 323 -10.59 14.45 18.37
C VAL A 323 -9.97 13.07 18.18
N GLU A 324 -10.30 12.16 19.10
CA GLU A 324 -9.85 10.77 19.03
C GLU A 324 -10.83 9.91 18.23
N SER A 325 -10.29 8.96 17.46
CA SER A 325 -11.08 7.89 16.86
C SER A 325 -11.69 7.00 17.93
N ASP A 326 -12.67 6.17 17.53
CA ASP A 326 -12.98 4.98 18.31
C ASP A 326 -11.75 4.06 18.36
N VAL A 327 -11.63 3.30 19.44
CA VAL A 327 -10.55 2.30 19.58
C VAL A 327 -10.86 1.15 18.64
N LEU A 328 -9.98 0.91 17.66
CA LEU A 328 -10.03 -0.30 16.86
C LEU A 328 -9.35 -1.42 17.66
N LYS A 329 -10.14 -2.42 18.05
CA LYS A 329 -9.69 -3.60 18.78
C LYS A 329 -9.69 -4.82 17.88
N PHE A 330 -8.59 -5.54 17.87
CA PHE A 330 -8.44 -6.83 17.19
C PHE A 330 -8.06 -7.92 18.20
N GLU A 331 -8.91 -8.94 18.31
CA GLU A 331 -8.69 -10.11 19.16
C GLU A 331 -8.31 -11.30 18.29
N TYR A 332 -7.23 -12.00 18.67
CA TYR A 332 -6.71 -13.16 17.95
C TYR A 332 -6.19 -14.23 18.89
N GLU A 333 -6.02 -15.44 18.36
CA GLU A 333 -5.57 -16.58 19.14
C GLU A 333 -4.44 -17.32 18.44
N VAL A 334 -3.32 -17.48 19.14
CA VAL A 334 -2.18 -18.26 18.68
C VAL A 334 -2.27 -19.64 19.34
N VAL A 335 -2.45 -20.69 18.54
CA VAL A 335 -2.79 -22.03 19.05
C VAL A 335 -1.63 -22.98 18.82
N ALA A 336 -1.11 -23.55 19.91
CA ALA A 336 -0.13 -24.63 19.82
C ALA A 336 -0.83 -25.95 19.45
N ALA A 337 -0.24 -26.69 18.51
CA ALA A 337 -0.68 -28.05 18.22
C ALA A 337 -0.34 -29.00 19.38
N THR A 338 -1.25 -29.92 19.71
CA THR A 338 -1.09 -30.87 20.82
C THR A 338 -0.95 -32.31 20.36
N PHE A 339 -1.46 -32.64 19.16
CA PHE A 339 -1.35 -33.98 18.55
C PHE A 339 -1.77 -35.14 19.46
N ASN A 340 -2.75 -34.91 20.34
CA ASN A 340 -3.24 -35.86 21.32
C ASN A 340 -4.70 -36.30 21.05
N ALA A 341 -5.26 -36.00 19.87
CA ALA A 341 -6.62 -36.37 19.46
C ALA A 341 -6.69 -37.55 18.46
N GLY A 342 -5.55 -38.01 17.92
CA GLY A 342 -5.49 -39.10 16.95
C GLY A 342 -5.79 -38.59 15.54
N VAL A 343 -6.75 -39.22 14.86
CA VAL A 343 -7.07 -38.95 13.45
C VAL A 343 -8.28 -38.00 13.30
N LEU A 344 -8.18 -36.96 12.49
CA LEU A 344 -9.31 -36.18 12.01
C LEU A 344 -9.60 -36.55 10.56
N VAL A 345 -10.81 -37.00 10.25
CA VAL A 345 -11.28 -37.12 8.86
C VAL A 345 -12.02 -35.83 8.52
N VAL A 346 -11.48 -35.06 7.58
CA VAL A 346 -12.12 -33.86 7.06
C VAL A 346 -12.81 -34.19 5.74
N ASP A 347 -14.14 -34.18 5.76
CA ASP A 347 -14.98 -34.21 4.57
C ASP A 347 -15.06 -32.80 3.96
N ASP A 348 -14.42 -32.65 2.81
CA ASP A 348 -14.40 -31.41 2.02
C ASP A 348 -15.30 -31.51 0.78
N GLY A 349 -16.17 -32.53 0.73
CA GLY A 349 -17.23 -32.69 -0.25
C GLY A 349 -18.43 -31.78 0.01
N ASN A 350 -19.34 -31.71 -0.95
CA ASN A 350 -20.62 -30.98 -0.81
C ASN A 350 -21.81 -31.95 -0.65
N GLY A 351 -21.53 -33.22 -0.34
CA GLY A 351 -22.48 -34.33 -0.27
C GLY A 351 -22.99 -34.86 -1.62
N GLN A 352 -22.67 -34.23 -2.75
CA GLN A 352 -23.14 -34.68 -4.07
C GLN A 352 -22.19 -35.69 -4.71
N LEU A 353 -22.37 -36.98 -4.42
CA LEU A 353 -21.76 -38.01 -5.26
C LEU A 353 -22.37 -37.96 -6.67
N ALA A 354 -21.51 -37.90 -7.71
CA ALA A 354 -21.95 -37.87 -9.11
C ALA A 354 -22.97 -38.99 -9.40
N GLY A 355 -24.21 -38.61 -9.77
CA GLY A 355 -25.27 -39.56 -10.10
C GLY A 355 -26.06 -40.13 -8.91
N ARG A 356 -25.85 -39.69 -7.66
CA ARG A 356 -26.67 -40.05 -6.50
C ARG A 356 -27.30 -38.82 -5.81
N PRO A 357 -28.47 -38.96 -5.17
CA PRO A 357 -29.07 -37.87 -4.39
C PRO A 357 -28.15 -37.40 -3.25
N PRO A 358 -28.06 -36.09 -2.97
CA PRO A 358 -27.07 -35.50 -2.05
C PRO A 358 -27.05 -36.13 -0.66
N ALA A 359 -28.21 -36.40 -0.06
CA ALA A 359 -28.29 -36.90 1.32
C ALA A 359 -27.86 -38.37 1.50
N THR A 360 -27.78 -39.16 0.42
CA THR A 360 -27.39 -40.57 0.50
C THR A 360 -25.92 -40.81 0.17
N GLY A 361 -25.25 -39.86 -0.48
CA GLY A 361 -23.83 -40.00 -0.83
C GLY A 361 -22.93 -39.72 0.37
N ASP A 362 -23.15 -38.58 0.99
CA ASP A 362 -22.45 -38.05 2.15
C ASP A 362 -22.39 -39.06 3.33
N ALA A 363 -23.56 -39.48 3.82
CA ALA A 363 -23.65 -40.45 4.92
C ALA A 363 -23.02 -41.82 4.60
N ASN A 364 -22.89 -42.21 3.33
CA ASN A 364 -22.20 -43.46 2.97
C ASN A 364 -20.67 -43.32 3.03
N VAL A 365 -20.13 -42.16 2.66
CA VAL A 365 -18.71 -41.85 2.77
C VAL A 365 -18.31 -41.79 4.25
N ASP A 366 -19.05 -41.06 5.07
CA ASP A 366 -18.85 -40.98 6.52
C ASP A 366 -18.87 -42.37 7.19
N ASN A 367 -19.89 -43.18 6.86
CA ASN A 367 -20.00 -44.52 7.40
C ASN A 367 -18.83 -45.41 6.96
N PHE A 368 -18.36 -45.27 5.72
CA PHE A 368 -17.22 -46.02 5.21
C PHE A 368 -15.93 -45.68 5.97
N TYR A 369 -15.56 -44.40 6.10
CA TYR A 369 -14.38 -44.00 6.86
C TYR A 369 -14.50 -44.43 8.32
N SER A 370 -15.68 -44.29 8.93
CA SER A 370 -15.93 -44.73 10.31
C SER A 370 -15.72 -46.23 10.48
N GLN A 371 -16.24 -47.05 9.56
CA GLN A 371 -16.08 -48.51 9.58
C GLN A 371 -14.61 -48.91 9.42
N VAL A 372 -13.92 -48.34 8.43
CA VAL A 372 -12.50 -48.63 8.17
C VAL A 372 -11.63 -48.25 9.37
N LEU A 373 -11.79 -47.03 9.90
CA LEU A 373 -10.98 -46.54 11.02
C LEU A 373 -11.27 -47.30 12.32
N THR A 374 -12.53 -47.68 12.56
CA THR A 374 -12.90 -48.54 13.69
C THR A 374 -12.28 -49.94 13.55
N ALA A 375 -12.32 -50.54 12.37
CA ALA A 375 -11.78 -51.88 12.11
C ALA A 375 -10.25 -51.95 12.28
N VAL A 376 -9.54 -50.86 12.00
CA VAL A 376 -8.09 -50.78 12.24
C VAL A 376 -7.72 -50.40 13.66
N GLY A 377 -8.68 -49.96 14.48
CA GLY A 377 -8.49 -49.58 15.88
C GLY A 377 -8.01 -48.14 16.08
N ALA A 378 -8.16 -47.27 15.07
CA ALA A 378 -7.77 -45.88 15.17
C ALA A 378 -8.75 -45.10 16.07
N ARG A 379 -8.23 -44.15 16.84
CA ARG A 379 -9.06 -43.13 17.49
C ARG A 379 -9.24 -41.97 16.52
N PHE A 380 -10.49 -41.64 16.21
CA PHE A 380 -10.79 -40.64 15.20
C PHE A 380 -11.99 -39.76 15.53
N ALA A 381 -12.09 -38.64 14.82
CA ALA A 381 -13.27 -37.80 14.72
C ALA A 381 -13.55 -37.46 13.25
N LEU A 382 -14.79 -37.07 12.95
CA LEU A 382 -15.20 -36.58 11.64
C LEU A 382 -15.44 -35.07 11.69
N TRP A 383 -15.05 -34.37 10.63
CA TRP A 383 -15.29 -32.95 10.41
C TRP A 383 -15.90 -32.75 9.04
N ASP A 384 -17.06 -32.11 8.99
CA ASP A 384 -17.79 -31.83 7.75
C ASP A 384 -17.68 -30.33 7.45
N VAL A 385 -16.98 -29.99 6.37
CA VAL A 385 -16.74 -28.59 5.98
C VAL A 385 -18.04 -27.90 5.54
N LEU A 386 -18.98 -28.63 4.94
CA LEU A 386 -20.25 -28.06 4.48
C LEU A 386 -21.11 -27.57 5.65
N THR A 387 -21.15 -28.33 6.74
CA THR A 387 -21.99 -27.99 7.91
C THR A 387 -21.26 -27.24 9.02
N GLN A 388 -19.94 -27.44 9.20
CA GLN A 388 -19.15 -26.86 10.29
C GLN A 388 -18.21 -25.73 9.83
N GLY A 389 -18.13 -25.49 8.51
CA GLY A 389 -17.17 -24.60 7.88
C GLY A 389 -15.76 -25.19 7.90
N ALA A 390 -14.79 -24.44 7.37
CA ALA A 390 -13.39 -24.86 7.39
C ALA A 390 -12.91 -25.06 8.85
N PRO A 391 -12.13 -26.12 9.13
CA PRO A 391 -11.46 -26.27 10.41
C PRO A 391 -10.40 -25.17 10.56
N THR A 392 -10.05 -24.86 11.80
CA THR A 392 -9.06 -23.84 12.15
C THR A 392 -8.27 -24.31 13.37
N PRO A 393 -7.11 -23.71 13.67
CA PRO A 393 -6.38 -24.01 14.90
C PRO A 393 -7.26 -23.89 16.15
N LYS A 394 -8.04 -22.81 16.28
CA LYS A 394 -8.93 -22.57 17.43
C LYS A 394 -10.11 -23.54 17.51
N LYS A 395 -10.56 -24.10 16.39
CA LYS A 395 -11.53 -25.22 16.36
C LYS A 395 -10.91 -26.58 16.70
N GLY A 396 -9.62 -26.61 17.07
CA GLY A 396 -8.93 -27.83 17.52
C GLY A 396 -8.29 -28.64 16.40
N PHE A 397 -8.09 -28.07 15.20
CA PHE A 397 -7.47 -28.78 14.08
C PHE A 397 -6.08 -29.34 14.45
N GLY A 398 -5.28 -28.57 15.19
CA GLY A 398 -3.96 -28.97 15.70
C GLY A 398 -3.97 -30.01 16.82
N ASN A 399 -5.14 -30.42 17.31
CA ASN A 399 -5.20 -31.46 18.34
C ASN A 399 -4.93 -32.85 17.74
N TYR A 400 -5.18 -33.04 16.45
CA TYR A 400 -5.06 -34.33 15.76
C TYR A 400 -3.67 -34.48 15.18
N SER A 401 -3.01 -35.61 15.48
CA SER A 401 -1.69 -35.98 14.96
C SER A 401 -1.75 -36.34 13.47
N THR A 402 -2.92 -36.79 13.01
CA THR A 402 -3.17 -37.15 11.61
C THR A 402 -4.45 -36.49 11.11
N VAL A 403 -4.38 -35.88 9.93
CA VAL A 403 -5.54 -35.39 9.20
C VAL A 403 -5.68 -36.20 7.92
N ILE A 404 -6.84 -36.81 7.71
CA ILE A 404 -7.28 -37.36 6.45
C ILE A 404 -8.13 -36.29 5.77
N TRP A 405 -7.58 -35.63 4.76
CA TRP A 405 -8.33 -34.69 3.93
C TRP A 405 -8.95 -35.44 2.77
N GLN A 406 -10.25 -35.70 2.85
CA GLN A 406 -10.96 -36.44 1.83
C GLN A 406 -11.84 -35.52 0.97
N SER A 407 -11.75 -35.72 -0.34
CA SER A 407 -12.64 -35.12 -1.33
C SER A 407 -12.97 -36.19 -2.37
N ASP A 408 -13.68 -37.24 -1.95
CA ASP A 408 -14.07 -38.37 -2.80
C ASP A 408 -15.18 -38.00 -3.83
N GLU A 409 -15.44 -36.70 -4.01
CA GLU A 409 -16.36 -36.14 -5.00
C GLU A 409 -15.65 -35.73 -6.30
N ALA A 410 -16.18 -36.15 -7.44
CA ALA A 410 -15.58 -35.89 -8.77
C ALA A 410 -15.65 -34.41 -9.21
N THR A 411 -16.52 -33.61 -8.61
CA THR A 411 -16.92 -32.27 -9.09
C THR A 411 -16.58 -31.12 -8.14
N SER A 412 -16.43 -31.39 -6.84
CA SER A 412 -16.09 -30.36 -5.86
C SER A 412 -14.61 -29.98 -5.94
N VAL A 413 -14.31 -28.68 -5.82
CA VAL A 413 -12.95 -28.13 -5.84
C VAL A 413 -12.79 -27.18 -4.65
N THR A 414 -12.11 -27.64 -3.62
CA THR A 414 -12.15 -27.00 -2.29
C THR A 414 -10.78 -27.02 -1.61
N LEU A 415 -10.01 -28.10 -1.77
CA LEU A 415 -8.64 -28.26 -1.27
C LEU A 415 -7.69 -27.07 -1.58
N PRO A 416 -7.71 -26.44 -2.79
CA PRO A 416 -6.86 -25.28 -3.06
C PRO A 416 -7.07 -24.09 -2.10
N ARG A 417 -8.26 -23.96 -1.49
CA ARG A 417 -8.56 -22.90 -0.51
C ARG A 417 -7.94 -23.18 0.86
N GLN A 418 -7.48 -24.40 1.11
CA GLN A 418 -7.07 -24.90 2.42
C GLN A 418 -5.55 -25.12 2.51
N LEU A 419 -4.80 -24.81 1.45
CA LEU A 419 -3.37 -25.07 1.37
C LEU A 419 -2.56 -24.30 2.42
N GLN A 420 -3.03 -23.11 2.84
CA GLN A 420 -2.41 -22.39 3.96
C GLN A 420 -2.55 -23.20 5.25
N LEU A 421 -3.79 -23.60 5.61
CA LEU A 421 -4.06 -24.39 6.80
C LEU A 421 -3.26 -25.69 6.84
N LEU A 422 -3.26 -26.42 5.74
CA LEU A 422 -2.56 -27.70 5.63
C LEU A 422 -1.03 -27.52 5.64
N GLY A 423 -0.52 -26.46 5.01
CA GLY A 423 0.90 -26.14 5.03
C GLY A 423 1.36 -25.78 6.45
N ASP A 424 0.61 -24.95 7.16
CA ASP A 424 0.89 -24.57 8.53
C ASP A 424 0.84 -25.79 9.46
N TYR A 425 -0.20 -26.63 9.33
CA TYR A 425 -0.36 -27.88 10.09
C TYR A 425 0.80 -28.86 9.89
N LEU A 426 1.26 -29.06 8.66
CA LEU A 426 2.43 -29.88 8.37
C LEU A 426 3.72 -29.25 8.91
N THR A 427 3.84 -27.91 8.88
CA THR A 427 5.00 -27.19 9.42
C THR A 427 5.11 -27.34 10.94
N VAL A 428 3.97 -27.44 11.65
CA VAL A 428 3.96 -27.70 13.09
C VAL A 428 4.08 -29.20 13.44
N GLY A 429 4.19 -30.08 12.45
CA GLY A 429 4.55 -31.50 12.62
C GLY A 429 3.40 -32.50 12.47
N GLY A 430 2.24 -32.08 11.97
CA GLY A 430 1.11 -32.97 11.75
C GLY A 430 1.31 -33.92 10.56
N ASN A 431 0.59 -35.04 10.52
CA ASN A 431 0.57 -35.95 9.38
C ASN A 431 -0.64 -35.69 8.48
N LEU A 432 -0.46 -35.74 7.15
CA LEU A 432 -1.54 -35.50 6.18
C LEU A 432 -1.73 -36.66 5.21
N TRP A 433 -2.93 -37.23 5.20
CA TRP A 433 -3.38 -38.14 4.16
C TRP A 433 -4.38 -37.41 3.25
N VAL A 434 -4.00 -37.16 2.00
CA VAL A 434 -4.90 -36.63 0.96
C VAL A 434 -5.47 -37.80 0.16
N ALA A 435 -6.80 -37.90 0.14
CA ALA A 435 -7.53 -38.82 -0.71
C ALA A 435 -8.66 -38.08 -1.44
N GLY A 436 -8.96 -38.49 -2.66
CA GLY A 436 -10.05 -37.87 -3.38
C GLY A 436 -9.88 -37.87 -4.88
N TRP A 437 -10.93 -37.41 -5.54
CA TRP A 437 -10.96 -37.33 -6.98
C TRP A 437 -10.27 -36.06 -7.44
N ARG A 438 -9.23 -36.17 -8.27
CA ARG A 438 -8.52 -35.03 -8.88
C ARG A 438 -7.83 -34.11 -7.87
N SER A 439 -7.64 -34.53 -6.62
CA SER A 439 -7.28 -33.63 -5.51
C SER A 439 -5.97 -32.87 -5.77
N VAL A 440 -4.97 -33.52 -6.35
CA VAL A 440 -3.68 -32.89 -6.65
C VAL A 440 -3.74 -32.12 -7.97
N ASN A 441 -4.39 -32.65 -8.99
CA ASN A 441 -4.53 -31.96 -10.27
C ASN A 441 -5.36 -30.68 -10.16
N GLN A 442 -6.35 -30.64 -9.27
CA GLN A 442 -7.13 -29.43 -8.97
C GLN A 442 -6.28 -28.32 -8.36
N ILE A 443 -5.25 -28.63 -7.56
CA ILE A 443 -4.31 -27.64 -7.04
C ILE A 443 -3.54 -26.94 -8.16
N ALA A 444 -3.31 -27.64 -9.27
CA ALA A 444 -2.61 -27.07 -10.42
C ALA A 444 -3.43 -26.01 -11.17
N GLY A 445 -4.76 -26.02 -11.05
CA GLY A 445 -5.66 -25.15 -11.81
C GLY A 445 -5.69 -25.43 -13.33
N THR A 446 -4.89 -26.38 -13.82
CA THR A 446 -4.78 -26.74 -15.24
C THR A 446 -4.94 -28.25 -15.46
N THR A 447 -5.74 -28.64 -16.45
CA THR A 447 -5.94 -30.03 -16.87
C THR A 447 -5.32 -30.29 -18.24
N PRO A 448 -4.81 -31.49 -18.54
CA PRO A 448 -4.73 -32.67 -17.68
C PRO A 448 -3.34 -32.89 -17.04
N VAL A 449 -2.34 -32.06 -17.33
CA VAL A 449 -0.96 -32.23 -16.86
C VAL A 449 -0.50 -30.98 -16.12
N ALA A 450 0.27 -31.16 -15.04
CA ALA A 450 0.95 -30.06 -14.37
C ALA A 450 2.35 -30.48 -13.89
N ASN A 451 3.30 -29.54 -13.95
CA ASN A 451 4.61 -29.62 -13.31
C ASN A 451 4.62 -28.65 -12.13
N PHE A 452 4.91 -29.16 -10.93
CA PHE A 452 4.84 -28.41 -9.68
C PHE A 452 6.16 -27.78 -9.26
N ASP A 453 7.23 -27.91 -10.06
CA ASP A 453 8.51 -27.26 -9.79
C ASP A 453 8.33 -25.72 -9.71
N PRO A 454 8.51 -25.10 -8.52
CA PRO A 454 8.29 -23.66 -8.34
C PRO A 454 9.28 -22.78 -9.10
N SER A 455 10.37 -23.35 -9.63
CA SER A 455 11.36 -22.61 -10.44
C SER A 455 10.91 -22.41 -11.90
N GLN A 456 9.81 -23.04 -12.32
CA GLN A 456 9.31 -22.93 -13.68
C GLN A 456 8.77 -21.52 -13.97
N PRO A 457 8.90 -21.03 -15.21
CA PRO A 457 8.26 -19.79 -15.63
C PRO A 457 6.75 -19.86 -15.41
N ASN A 458 6.18 -18.84 -14.74
CA ASN A 458 4.76 -18.75 -14.41
C ASN A 458 4.22 -19.84 -13.45
N ALA A 459 5.08 -20.46 -12.62
CA ALA A 459 4.62 -21.37 -11.58
C ALA A 459 3.62 -20.67 -10.63
N ALA A 460 2.45 -21.27 -10.41
CA ALA A 460 1.48 -20.73 -9.47
C ALA A 460 1.99 -20.87 -8.04
N ALA A 461 1.64 -19.94 -7.15
CA ALA A 461 2.06 -19.99 -5.74
C ALA A 461 1.64 -21.29 -5.03
N THR A 462 0.52 -21.90 -5.46
CA THR A 462 0.01 -23.17 -4.94
C THR A 462 0.91 -24.37 -5.26
N PHE A 463 1.78 -24.28 -6.28
CA PHE A 463 2.67 -25.38 -6.68
C PHE A 463 3.71 -25.68 -5.61
N ALA A 464 4.15 -24.65 -4.88
CA ALA A 464 5.07 -24.79 -3.77
C ALA A 464 4.53 -25.76 -2.70
N PHE A 465 3.22 -25.78 -2.45
CA PHE A 465 2.62 -26.73 -1.51
C PHE A 465 2.83 -28.18 -1.98
N VAL A 466 2.47 -28.49 -3.22
CA VAL A 466 2.56 -29.85 -3.78
C VAL A 466 4.03 -30.31 -3.85
N TRP A 467 4.92 -29.42 -4.25
CA TRP A 467 6.35 -29.70 -4.37
C TRP A 467 7.06 -29.88 -3.02
N ASN A 468 6.73 -29.04 -2.04
CA ASN A 468 7.41 -29.03 -0.74
C ASN A 468 6.79 -29.99 0.27
N TYR A 469 5.47 -30.19 0.27
CA TYR A 469 4.80 -31.04 1.26
C TYR A 469 4.42 -32.41 0.70
N LEU A 470 3.78 -32.49 -0.46
CA LEU A 470 3.34 -33.77 -1.03
C LEU A 470 4.47 -34.50 -1.79
N LYS A 471 5.58 -33.81 -2.06
CA LYS A 471 6.76 -34.31 -2.79
C LYS A 471 6.39 -34.87 -4.17
N VAL A 472 5.41 -34.27 -4.84
CA VAL A 472 4.99 -34.62 -6.20
C VAL A 472 5.65 -33.63 -7.18
N ALA A 473 6.39 -34.15 -8.15
CA ALA A 473 7.01 -33.33 -9.20
C ALA A 473 6.02 -32.93 -10.30
N SER A 474 5.19 -33.87 -10.72
CA SER A 474 4.17 -33.63 -11.72
C SER A 474 2.98 -34.56 -11.55
N THR A 475 1.83 -34.14 -12.09
CA THR A 475 0.64 -34.97 -12.19
C THR A 475 0.14 -35.03 -13.63
N ARG A 476 -0.48 -36.15 -13.99
CA ARG A 476 -1.24 -36.32 -15.23
C ARG A 476 -2.56 -37.00 -14.89
N GLN A 477 -3.66 -36.42 -15.31
CA GLN A 477 -4.99 -36.97 -15.13
C GLN A 477 -5.35 -37.93 -16.26
N THR A 478 -5.92 -39.10 -15.95
CA THR A 478 -6.50 -39.98 -16.97
C THR A 478 -7.71 -39.31 -17.62
N PRO A 479 -8.03 -39.61 -18.91
CA PRO A 479 -9.21 -39.01 -19.53
C PRO A 479 -10.49 -39.49 -18.83
N GLY A 480 -11.41 -38.55 -18.55
CA GLY A 480 -12.58 -38.78 -17.68
C GLY A 480 -13.61 -39.80 -18.18
N ASN A 481 -13.46 -40.35 -19.38
CA ASN A 481 -14.40 -41.28 -20.01
C ASN A 481 -13.84 -42.70 -20.24
N VAL A 482 -12.61 -43.00 -19.80
CA VAL A 482 -11.97 -44.32 -20.06
C VAL A 482 -12.31 -45.36 -18.98
N PHE A 483 -12.50 -44.95 -17.71
CA PHE A 483 -12.90 -45.82 -16.59
C PHE A 483 -12.01 -47.06 -16.38
N GLU A 484 -10.69 -46.87 -16.48
CA GLU A 484 -9.71 -47.97 -16.48
C GLU A 484 -9.11 -48.29 -15.11
N PHE A 485 -9.27 -47.45 -14.09
CA PHE A 485 -8.63 -47.75 -12.81
C PHE A 485 -9.37 -48.84 -12.05
N ALA A 486 -8.89 -50.08 -12.13
CA ALA A 486 -9.46 -51.23 -11.43
C ALA A 486 -8.90 -51.39 -10.00
N GLY A 487 -7.81 -50.70 -9.68
CA GLY A 487 -7.10 -50.82 -8.42
C GLY A 487 -5.64 -50.43 -8.57
N ALA A 488 -4.83 -50.76 -7.56
CA ALA A 488 -3.41 -50.50 -7.58
C ALA A 488 -2.59 -51.64 -6.95
N THR A 489 -1.40 -51.84 -7.50
CA THR A 489 -0.40 -52.77 -6.95
C THR A 489 0.37 -52.06 -5.86
N GLY A 490 0.37 -52.63 -4.66
CA GLY A 490 1.07 -52.11 -3.48
C GLY A 490 2.56 -52.49 -3.49
N ALA A 491 3.40 -51.59 -2.99
CA ALA A 491 4.83 -51.79 -2.81
C ALA A 491 5.26 -51.42 -1.37
N SER A 492 6.50 -51.73 -0.97
CA SER A 492 7.03 -51.34 0.34
C SER A 492 6.15 -51.76 1.54
N GLY A 493 5.54 -52.94 1.44
CA GLY A 493 4.66 -53.51 2.46
C GLY A 493 3.19 -53.06 2.41
N TYR A 494 2.82 -52.23 1.42
CA TYR A 494 1.43 -51.87 1.17
C TYR A 494 0.70 -53.03 0.47
N PRO A 495 -0.56 -53.33 0.86
CA PRO A 495 -1.35 -54.37 0.21
C PRO A 495 -1.78 -53.94 -1.18
N ASN A 496 -2.07 -54.89 -2.07
CA ASN A 496 -2.81 -54.57 -3.30
C ASN A 496 -4.21 -54.10 -2.94
N ILE A 497 -4.75 -53.18 -3.74
CA ILE A 497 -6.10 -52.63 -3.55
C ILE A 497 -6.90 -52.76 -4.84
N ASN A 498 -8.19 -53.03 -4.71
CA ASN A 498 -9.11 -53.14 -5.84
C ASN A 498 -10.33 -52.22 -5.63
N VAL A 499 -10.84 -51.70 -6.75
CA VAL A 499 -12.06 -50.90 -6.81
C VAL A 499 -13.27 -51.79 -6.57
N ASP A 500 -14.19 -51.31 -5.74
CA ASP A 500 -15.53 -51.86 -5.59
C ASP A 500 -16.42 -51.30 -6.69
N ALA A 501 -16.64 -52.10 -7.74
CA ALA A 501 -17.47 -51.72 -8.88
C ALA A 501 -18.93 -51.39 -8.49
N THR A 502 -19.43 -51.85 -7.33
CA THR A 502 -20.78 -51.53 -6.85
C THR A 502 -20.89 -50.10 -6.33
N LYS A 503 -19.76 -49.50 -5.93
CA LYS A 503 -19.65 -48.10 -5.53
C LYS A 503 -19.34 -47.17 -6.70
N ASN A 504 -19.17 -47.69 -7.92
CA ASN A 504 -18.88 -46.85 -9.08
C ASN A 504 -20.09 -45.94 -9.40
N PRO A 505 -19.91 -44.61 -9.51
CA PRO A 505 -20.99 -43.69 -9.84
C PRO A 505 -21.54 -43.92 -11.26
N ILE A 506 -20.75 -44.55 -12.15
CA ILE A 506 -21.15 -44.85 -13.52
C ILE A 506 -21.51 -46.34 -13.62
N PRO A 507 -22.79 -46.69 -13.90
CA PRO A 507 -23.22 -48.09 -13.97
C PRO A 507 -22.43 -48.92 -15.00
N ASN A 508 -22.21 -50.20 -14.69
CA ASN A 508 -21.57 -51.19 -15.55
C ASN A 508 -20.11 -50.88 -15.94
N ARG A 509 -19.41 -50.05 -15.16
CA ARG A 509 -17.97 -49.79 -15.33
C ARG A 509 -17.17 -50.48 -14.23
N ALA A 510 -16.17 -51.25 -14.64
CA ALA A 510 -15.30 -51.98 -13.71
C ALA A 510 -14.27 -51.07 -13.01
N GLY A 511 -13.82 -49.99 -13.67
CA GLY A 511 -12.83 -49.06 -13.12
C GLY A 511 -13.33 -47.62 -12.97
N LEU A 512 -12.54 -46.80 -12.27
CA LEU A 512 -12.80 -45.39 -12.02
C LEU A 512 -12.09 -44.50 -13.06
N SER A 513 -12.63 -43.29 -13.27
CA SER A 513 -11.98 -42.21 -14.02
C SER A 513 -12.63 -40.84 -13.73
N PRO A 514 -11.89 -39.71 -13.74
CA PRO A 514 -10.43 -39.58 -13.94
C PRO A 514 -9.57 -40.03 -12.75
N ILE A 515 -8.31 -40.41 -12.95
CA ILE A 515 -7.35 -40.68 -11.88
C ILE A 515 -6.13 -39.81 -12.09
N ASP A 516 -5.65 -39.19 -11.01
CA ASP A 516 -4.39 -38.48 -11.05
C ASP A 516 -3.26 -39.51 -10.92
N VAL A 517 -2.42 -39.62 -11.95
CA VAL A 517 -1.14 -40.31 -11.83
C VAL A 517 -0.05 -39.29 -11.55
N PHE A 518 1.01 -39.73 -10.88
CA PHE A 518 2.02 -38.87 -10.32
C PHE A 518 3.42 -39.21 -10.81
N THR A 519 4.30 -38.23 -10.68
CA THR A 519 5.75 -38.43 -10.68
C THR A 519 6.27 -37.97 -9.33
N VAL A 520 6.95 -38.87 -8.61
CA VAL A 520 7.58 -38.57 -7.33
C VAL A 520 8.71 -37.57 -7.56
N ARG A 521 8.87 -36.60 -6.66
CA ARG A 521 10.00 -35.67 -6.68
C ARG A 521 11.31 -36.43 -6.44
N ALA A 522 12.18 -36.40 -7.44
CA ALA A 522 13.48 -37.06 -7.37
C ALA A 522 14.39 -36.43 -6.30
N GLY A 523 15.26 -37.25 -5.70
CA GLY A 523 16.28 -36.79 -4.75
C GLY A 523 15.77 -36.44 -3.35
N VAL A 524 14.51 -36.73 -3.02
CA VAL A 524 13.95 -36.52 -1.69
C VAL A 524 13.90 -37.86 -0.93
N ALA A 525 14.73 -37.99 0.10
CA ALA A 525 14.70 -39.16 0.97
C ALA A 525 13.33 -39.30 1.65
N GLY A 526 12.82 -40.54 1.75
CA GLY A 526 11.51 -40.83 2.33
C GLY A 526 10.32 -40.61 1.40
N ALA A 527 10.51 -39.99 0.22
CA ALA A 527 9.46 -39.87 -0.80
C ALA A 527 9.51 -41.04 -1.78
N GLU A 528 8.44 -41.84 -1.86
CA GLU A 528 8.37 -42.98 -2.78
C GLU A 528 6.95 -43.26 -3.28
N ALA A 529 6.85 -43.84 -4.48
CA ALA A 529 5.60 -44.38 -5.01
C ALA A 529 5.33 -45.73 -4.36
N VAL A 530 4.18 -45.87 -3.70
CA VAL A 530 3.77 -47.10 -2.99
C VAL A 530 2.55 -47.77 -3.59
N TYR A 531 1.83 -47.07 -4.46
CA TYR A 531 0.77 -47.64 -5.29
C TYR A 531 0.99 -47.31 -6.75
N THR A 532 0.88 -48.32 -7.60
CA THR A 532 0.95 -48.19 -9.06
C THR A 532 -0.34 -48.68 -9.72
N PHE A 533 -0.79 -47.94 -10.73
CA PHE A 533 -2.10 -48.10 -11.39
C PHE A 533 -2.27 -49.48 -12.03
N ASN A 534 -3.40 -50.14 -11.78
CA ASN A 534 -3.83 -51.35 -12.49
C ASN A 534 -5.03 -51.04 -13.39
N ALA A 535 -4.89 -51.32 -14.68
CA ALA A 535 -5.92 -51.11 -15.69
C ALA A 535 -6.97 -52.24 -15.70
N ALA A 536 -8.23 -51.89 -15.95
CA ALA A 536 -9.36 -52.82 -16.05
C ALA A 536 -9.32 -53.61 -17.36
N THR A 537 -8.77 -53.02 -18.42
CA THR A 537 -8.56 -53.66 -19.71
C THR A 537 -7.10 -53.53 -20.16
N SER A 538 -6.73 -54.22 -21.24
CA SER A 538 -5.37 -54.12 -21.81
C SER A 538 -5.21 -52.82 -22.62
N ALA A 539 -4.99 -51.68 -21.94
CA ALA A 539 -4.68 -50.39 -22.57
C ALA A 539 -3.63 -49.57 -21.75
N PRO A 540 -2.48 -49.15 -22.32
CA PRO A 540 -1.17 -49.27 -21.64
C PRO A 540 -0.56 -47.97 -21.08
N ASP A 541 -1.13 -46.78 -21.34
CA ASP A 541 -0.40 -45.52 -21.09
C ASP A 541 -0.27 -45.16 -19.60
N PHE A 542 -1.12 -45.75 -18.75
CA PHE A 542 -1.15 -45.50 -17.31
C PHE A 542 -0.86 -46.74 -16.47
N GLN A 543 -0.84 -47.96 -17.04
CA GLN A 543 -0.52 -49.18 -16.30
C GLN A 543 0.86 -49.05 -15.64
N GLY A 544 0.93 -49.30 -14.33
CA GLY A 544 2.16 -49.17 -13.55
C GLY A 544 2.56 -47.73 -13.22
N ALA A 545 1.82 -46.72 -13.66
CA ALA A 545 2.09 -45.34 -13.27
C ALA A 545 1.80 -45.12 -11.77
N PRO A 546 2.60 -44.32 -11.03
CA PRO A 546 2.33 -44.02 -9.63
C PRO A 546 0.97 -43.35 -9.43
N VAL A 547 0.20 -43.84 -8.46
CA VAL A 547 -1.10 -43.29 -8.05
C VAL A 547 -1.22 -43.10 -6.55
N GLY A 548 -0.25 -43.59 -5.78
CA GLY A 548 -0.10 -43.32 -4.36
C GLY A 548 1.35 -43.06 -4.02
N ILE A 549 1.61 -41.91 -3.41
CA ILE A 549 2.94 -41.48 -2.99
C ILE A 549 2.91 -41.29 -1.49
N LYS A 550 3.94 -41.80 -0.80
CA LYS A 550 4.19 -41.46 0.59
C LYS A 550 5.39 -40.52 0.69
N TYR A 551 5.42 -39.73 1.75
CA TYR A 551 6.60 -39.07 2.26
C TYR A 551 6.73 -39.37 3.76
N SER A 552 7.86 -39.94 4.15
CA SER A 552 8.22 -40.16 5.55
C SER A 552 9.40 -39.26 5.95
N GLY A 553 9.10 -38.15 6.63
CA GLY A 553 10.06 -37.16 7.09
C GLY A 553 10.36 -37.26 8.59
N SER A 554 11.33 -36.48 9.05
CA SER A 554 11.56 -36.26 10.49
C SER A 554 10.71 -35.12 11.07
N ASP A 555 10.10 -34.34 10.18
CA ASP A 555 9.26 -33.17 10.44
C ASP A 555 7.78 -33.54 10.39
N PHE A 556 7.33 -34.08 9.26
CA PHE A 556 5.95 -34.51 9.04
C PHE A 556 5.91 -35.73 8.11
N ASN A 557 4.74 -36.37 8.03
CA ASN A 557 4.48 -37.43 7.05
C ASN A 557 3.32 -37.06 6.15
N THR A 558 3.39 -37.46 4.87
CA THR A 558 2.25 -37.35 3.96
C THR A 558 1.97 -38.64 3.21
N PHE A 559 0.70 -38.83 2.88
CA PHE A 559 0.23 -39.89 2.00
C PHE A 559 -0.74 -39.28 0.99
N THR A 560 -0.42 -39.34 -0.29
CA THR A 560 -1.22 -38.72 -1.34
C THR A 560 -1.74 -39.78 -2.30
N MET A 561 -3.06 -39.89 -2.41
CA MET A 561 -3.74 -40.73 -3.39
C MET A 561 -4.25 -39.89 -4.56
N GLY A 562 -4.11 -40.42 -5.77
CA GLY A 562 -4.68 -39.84 -6.98
C GLY A 562 -6.06 -40.36 -7.35
N PHE A 563 -6.64 -41.15 -6.45
CA PHE A 563 -7.94 -41.78 -6.59
C PHE A 563 -8.72 -41.64 -5.27
N PRO A 564 -10.05 -41.72 -5.32
CA PRO A 564 -10.87 -41.63 -4.12
C PRO A 564 -10.84 -42.92 -3.30
N PHE A 565 -10.84 -42.81 -1.97
CA PHE A 565 -10.65 -43.95 -1.08
C PHE A 565 -11.95 -44.73 -0.81
N TYR A 566 -13.09 -44.02 -0.75
CA TYR A 566 -14.43 -44.61 -0.57
C TYR A 566 -14.75 -45.76 -1.53
N HIS A 567 -14.24 -45.67 -2.77
CA HIS A 567 -14.56 -46.59 -3.86
C HIS A 567 -13.78 -47.91 -3.82
N LEU A 568 -12.96 -48.17 -2.80
CA LEU A 568 -12.26 -49.43 -2.64
C LEU A 568 -13.14 -50.51 -2.00
N ASN A 569 -12.78 -51.78 -2.23
CA ASN A 569 -13.30 -52.90 -1.46
C ASN A 569 -12.95 -52.73 0.03
N SER A 570 -13.89 -53.03 0.93
CA SER A 570 -13.70 -52.74 2.37
C SER A 570 -12.47 -53.42 2.97
N ALA A 571 -12.22 -54.70 2.67
CA ALA A 571 -11.05 -55.42 3.19
C ALA A 571 -9.72 -54.83 2.69
N ASP A 572 -9.68 -54.39 1.43
CA ASP A 572 -8.51 -53.75 0.83
C ASP A 572 -8.28 -52.36 1.44
N ALA A 573 -9.37 -51.60 1.66
CA ALA A 573 -9.33 -50.30 2.32
C ALA A 573 -8.84 -50.41 3.78
N GLU A 574 -9.36 -51.37 4.55
CA GLU A 574 -8.90 -51.65 5.91
C GLU A 574 -7.41 -51.99 5.97
N ALA A 575 -6.94 -52.85 5.05
CA ALA A 575 -5.53 -53.21 4.99
C ALA A 575 -4.64 -52.00 4.60
N ALA A 576 -5.08 -51.18 3.64
CA ALA A 576 -4.37 -49.97 3.23
C ALA A 576 -4.33 -48.93 4.36
N ALA A 577 -5.47 -48.63 4.98
CA ALA A 577 -5.57 -47.70 6.11
C ALA A 577 -4.68 -48.14 7.27
N ARG A 578 -4.66 -49.43 7.61
CA ARG A 578 -3.78 -49.98 8.65
C ARG A 578 -2.32 -49.66 8.36
N LYS A 579 -1.87 -49.88 7.12
CA LYS A 579 -0.48 -49.64 6.74
C LYS A 579 -0.12 -48.15 6.75
N ILE A 580 -1.01 -47.28 6.25
CA ILE A 580 -0.80 -45.81 6.24
C ILE A 580 -0.70 -45.29 7.67
N LEU A 581 -1.63 -45.69 8.54
CA LEU A 581 -1.67 -45.24 9.93
C LEU A 581 -0.50 -45.79 10.77
N GLN A 582 0.00 -46.98 10.46
CA GLN A 582 1.27 -47.48 11.03
C GLN A 582 2.46 -46.62 10.61
N ASP A 583 2.54 -46.21 9.34
CA ASP A 583 3.60 -45.31 8.87
C ASP A 583 3.50 -43.91 9.51
N PHE A 584 2.30 -43.49 9.92
CA PHE A 584 2.06 -42.24 10.64
C PHE A 584 2.22 -42.36 12.16
N GLY A 585 2.40 -43.57 12.69
CA GLY A 585 2.56 -43.83 14.13
C GLY A 585 1.26 -43.79 14.94
N GLU A 586 0.11 -43.99 14.30
CA GLU A 586 -1.21 -43.99 14.96
C GLU A 586 -1.61 -45.37 15.53
N LEU A 587 -0.97 -46.46 15.07
CA LEU A 587 -1.33 -47.85 15.39
C LEU A 587 -0.17 -48.67 15.96
#